data_AF-A0A3S9H8Q5-F1
#
_entry.id   AF-A0A3S9H8Q5-F1
#
_cell.length_a   1.000
_cell.length_b   1.000
_cell.length_c   1.000
_cell.angle_alpha   90.00
_cell.angle_beta   90.00
_cell.angle_gamma   90.00
#
_symmetry.space_group_name_H-M   'P 1'
#
loop_
_entity.id
_entity.type
_entity.pdbx_description
1 polymer ?
#
loop_
_entity_poly.entity_id
_entity_poly.type
_entity_poly.pdbx_seq_one_letter_code
_entity_poly.pdbx_strand_id
1 'polypeptide(L)'
;MEARENPGLKANVISMYKSRFQREGFFRPKIVEDWKIPGKLKKQHSVDIYFEFIQMNNLERTIIKTIEGTEVTEEDVWEFACVLNDLRFFAKGILYYDDKVSIGAKKAAEMANIDLKKFNFLNEVQKSVISALKMMLPEDDIVGDPFWVVMETIKNNNDENTGNYDMVNDKILLFLSKKQADSYCEKLEESSRVFGISQNHLKILVRLQENGICPDFNIVLPKFEQPEKDSIACYSISHEKFRKFYLRGDGNE
;
A
#
# COMPACT_ATOMS: atom_id res chain seq x y z
N MET A 1 -14.16 -14.33 -15.54
CA MET A 1 -13.71 -14.31 -14.14
C MET A 1 -14.96 -14.30 -13.30
N GLU A 2 -15.35 -15.43 -12.72
CA GLU A 2 -16.52 -15.49 -11.83
C GLU A 2 -16.29 -14.52 -10.67
N ALA A 3 -17.26 -13.67 -10.39
CA ALA A 3 -17.22 -12.79 -9.23
C ALA A 3 -17.20 -13.70 -8.00
N ARG A 4 -16.04 -13.85 -7.36
CA ARG A 4 -15.95 -14.53 -6.08
C ARG A 4 -16.93 -13.84 -5.13
N GLU A 5 -17.85 -14.60 -4.57
CA GLU A 5 -18.78 -14.09 -3.56
C GLU A 5 -17.99 -13.37 -2.45
N ASN A 6 -18.59 -12.30 -1.90
CA ASN A 6 -17.99 -11.55 -0.80
C ASN A 6 -17.66 -12.54 0.34
N PRO A 7 -16.38 -12.71 0.73
CA PRO A 7 -15.96 -13.74 1.68
C PRO A 7 -16.38 -13.44 3.13
N GLY A 8 -17.11 -12.35 3.35
CA GLY A 8 -17.65 -11.93 4.64
C GLY A 8 -16.80 -10.88 5.34
N LEU A 9 -17.40 -10.19 6.32
CA LEU A 9 -16.79 -9.07 7.04
C LEU A 9 -15.43 -9.45 7.66
N LYS A 10 -15.36 -10.59 8.35
CA LYS A 10 -14.13 -11.07 9.01
C LYS A 10 -12.98 -11.23 8.00
N ALA A 11 -13.24 -11.93 6.90
CA ALA A 11 -12.26 -12.16 5.84
C ALA A 11 -11.78 -10.84 5.20
N ASN A 12 -12.70 -9.90 4.99
CA ASN A 12 -12.37 -8.58 4.45
C ASN A 12 -11.48 -7.77 5.39
N VAL A 13 -11.79 -7.75 6.69
CA VAL A 13 -10.96 -7.08 7.70
C VAL A 13 -9.56 -7.69 7.74
N ILE A 14 -9.46 -9.03 7.72
CA ILE A 14 -8.17 -9.73 7.68
C ILE A 14 -7.38 -9.35 6.42
N SER A 15 -8.02 -9.37 5.25
CA SER A 15 -7.39 -9.01 3.97
C SER A 15 -6.86 -7.57 3.98
N MET A 16 -7.66 -6.63 4.51
CA MET A 16 -7.28 -5.24 4.69
C MET A 16 -6.02 -5.10 5.56
N TYR A 17 -5.95 -5.79 6.70
CA TYR A 17 -4.77 -5.75 7.58
C TYR A 17 -3.55 -6.44 6.96
N LYS A 18 -3.72 -7.58 6.27
CA LYS A 18 -2.62 -8.26 5.54
C LYS A 18 -2.00 -7.32 4.49
N SER A 19 -2.83 -6.67 3.68
CA SER A 19 -2.40 -5.67 2.69
C SER A 19 -1.66 -4.50 3.36
N ARG A 20 -2.22 -3.98 4.45
CA ARG A 20 -1.63 -2.86 5.21
C ARG A 20 -0.27 -3.22 5.81
N PHE A 21 -0.14 -4.39 6.41
CA PHE A 21 1.12 -4.84 7.03
C PHE A 21 2.25 -5.01 6.01
N GLN A 22 1.94 -5.50 4.82
CA GLN A 22 2.90 -5.59 3.71
C GLN A 22 3.32 -4.20 3.22
N ARG A 23 2.36 -3.28 3.08
CA ARG A 23 2.60 -1.93 2.59
C ARG A 23 3.43 -1.07 3.54
N GLU A 24 3.04 -1.05 4.81
CA GLU A 24 3.62 -0.13 5.82
C GLU A 24 4.90 -0.68 6.47
N GLY A 25 5.36 -1.88 6.07
CA GLY A 25 6.63 -2.44 6.52
C GLY A 25 6.68 -2.71 8.03
N PHE A 26 5.56 -3.15 8.61
CA PHE A 26 5.49 -3.45 10.04
C PHE A 26 6.56 -4.48 10.45
N PHE A 27 7.15 -4.30 11.63
CA PHE A 27 8.16 -5.21 12.14
C PHE A 27 7.51 -6.42 12.83
N ARG A 28 7.77 -7.62 12.29
CA ARG A 28 7.27 -8.91 12.79
C ARG A 28 5.74 -8.95 13.02
N PRO A 29 4.92 -8.59 12.03
CA PRO A 29 3.47 -8.66 12.16
C PRO A 29 3.02 -10.12 12.22
N LYS A 30 2.00 -10.39 13.03
CA LYS A 30 1.32 -11.68 13.10
C LYS A 30 -0.18 -11.45 13.15
N ILE A 31 -0.93 -12.24 12.39
CA ILE A 31 -2.39 -12.29 12.42
C ILE A 31 -2.79 -13.72 12.70
N VAL A 32 -3.69 -13.92 13.65
CA VAL A 32 -4.28 -15.22 14.01
C VAL A 32 -5.79 -15.08 13.98
N GLU A 33 -6.44 -16.00 13.29
CA GLU A 33 -7.89 -16.05 13.11
C GLU A 33 -8.49 -17.05 14.11
N ASP A 34 -9.69 -16.77 14.60
CA ASP A 34 -10.46 -17.66 15.50
C ASP A 34 -9.64 -18.20 16.67
N TRP A 35 -8.87 -17.31 17.32
CA TRP A 35 -7.90 -17.71 18.32
C TRP A 35 -8.58 -18.00 19.66
N LYS A 36 -8.30 -19.17 20.23
CA LYS A 36 -8.73 -19.54 21.58
C LYS A 36 -7.69 -19.11 22.59
N ILE A 37 -8.04 -18.13 23.43
CA ILE A 37 -7.14 -17.54 24.43
C ILE A 37 -7.65 -17.88 25.83
N PRO A 38 -6.81 -18.43 26.72
CA PRO A 38 -7.17 -18.62 28.12
C PRO A 38 -7.16 -17.27 28.87
N GLY A 39 -8.28 -16.94 29.51
CA GLY A 39 -8.40 -15.77 30.38
C GLY A 39 -7.69 -15.94 31.73
N LYS A 40 -7.78 -14.91 32.58
CA LYS A 40 -7.29 -14.92 33.96
C LYS A 40 -8.04 -15.99 34.76
N LEU A 41 -9.35 -16.11 34.55
CA LEU A 41 -10.23 -17.08 35.22
C LEU A 41 -10.16 -18.51 34.64
N LYS A 42 -9.17 -18.83 33.81
CA LYS A 42 -9.01 -20.14 33.10
C LYS A 42 -10.18 -20.51 32.16
N LYS A 43 -11.16 -19.63 31.96
CA LYS A 43 -12.15 -19.75 30.87
C LYS A 43 -11.45 -19.49 29.53
N GLN A 44 -11.80 -20.25 28.50
CA GLN A 44 -11.34 -19.95 27.15
C GLN A 44 -12.27 -18.92 26.49
N HIS A 45 -11.67 -17.91 25.88
CA HIS A 45 -12.34 -16.96 25.02
C HIS A 45 -11.99 -17.27 23.56
N SER A 46 -12.99 -17.24 22.69
CA SER A 46 -12.78 -17.25 21.24
C SER A 46 -12.75 -15.81 20.78
N VAL A 47 -11.69 -15.40 20.09
CA VAL A 47 -11.59 -14.08 19.47
C VAL A 47 -11.48 -14.21 17.97
N ASP A 48 -12.20 -13.36 17.24
CA ASP A 48 -12.31 -13.48 15.79
C ASP A 48 -10.95 -13.26 15.11
N ILE A 49 -10.26 -12.18 15.51
CA ILE A 49 -8.94 -11.86 14.97
C ILE A 49 -8.05 -11.32 16.09
N TYR A 50 -6.87 -11.90 16.21
CA TYR A 50 -5.75 -11.34 16.97
C TYR A 50 -4.69 -10.86 16.00
N PHE A 51 -4.15 -9.67 16.23
CA PHE A 51 -2.89 -9.30 15.61
C PHE A 51 -1.91 -8.71 16.61
N GLU A 52 -0.63 -8.90 16.30
CA GLU A 52 0.48 -8.26 17.01
C GLU A 52 1.54 -7.76 16.03
N PHE A 53 2.23 -6.71 16.40
CA PHE A 53 3.40 -6.19 15.69
C PHE A 53 4.31 -5.44 16.66
N ILE A 54 5.54 -5.17 16.26
CA ILE A 54 6.48 -4.37 17.06
C ILE A 54 6.56 -2.96 16.48
N GLN A 55 6.39 -1.95 17.34
CA GLN A 55 6.59 -0.54 17.00
C GLN A 55 7.34 0.16 18.13
N MET A 56 8.41 0.89 17.80
CA MET A 56 9.29 1.54 18.79
C MET A 56 9.76 0.58 19.91
N ASN A 57 10.08 -0.66 19.54
CA ASN A 57 10.46 -1.75 20.44
C ASN A 57 9.39 -2.21 21.45
N ASN A 58 8.13 -1.78 21.27
CA ASN A 58 6.98 -2.25 22.03
C ASN A 58 6.18 -3.26 21.23
N LEU A 59 5.74 -4.34 21.89
CA LEU A 59 4.84 -5.33 21.30
C LEU A 59 3.40 -4.83 21.41
N GLU A 60 2.87 -4.33 20.30
CA GLU A 60 1.48 -3.90 20.17
C GLU A 60 0.59 -5.11 19.92
N ARG A 61 -0.51 -5.22 20.68
CA ARG A 61 -1.49 -6.30 20.56
C ARG A 61 -2.87 -5.74 20.38
N THR A 62 -3.62 -6.30 19.45
CA THR A 62 -5.02 -5.93 19.21
C THR A 62 -5.87 -7.16 19.06
N ILE A 63 -7.06 -7.08 19.66
CA ILE A 63 -8.13 -8.06 19.49
C ILE A 63 -9.23 -7.36 18.70
N ILE A 64 -9.71 -8.04 17.67
CA ILE A 64 -10.82 -7.57 16.86
C ILE A 64 -12.01 -8.52 17.05
N LYS A 65 -13.19 -7.94 17.28
CA LYS A 65 -14.50 -8.59 17.13
C LYS A 65 -15.16 -8.09 15.84
N THR A 66 -15.90 -8.95 15.18
CA THR A 66 -16.65 -8.67 13.94
C THR A 66 -18.12 -9.00 14.14
N ILE A 67 -19.01 -8.11 13.71
CA ILE A 67 -20.46 -8.30 13.74
C ILE A 67 -21.00 -8.03 12.34
N GLU A 68 -21.47 -9.08 11.69
CA GLU A 68 -21.84 -9.09 10.27
C GLU A 68 -23.35 -9.18 10.09
N GLY A 69 -23.91 -8.28 9.29
CA GLY A 69 -25.31 -8.31 8.85
C GLY A 69 -26.35 -7.97 9.92
N THR A 70 -25.93 -7.59 11.13
CA THR A 70 -26.82 -7.27 12.25
C THR A 70 -26.43 -5.96 12.92
N GLU A 71 -27.41 -5.32 13.57
CA GLU A 71 -27.16 -4.14 14.40
C GLU A 71 -26.31 -4.50 15.62
N VAL A 72 -25.26 -3.71 15.87
CA VAL A 72 -24.43 -3.83 17.08
C VAL A 72 -25.19 -3.28 18.28
N THR A 73 -25.36 -4.13 19.28
CA THR A 73 -26.06 -3.82 20.53
C THR A 73 -25.09 -3.45 21.66
N GLU A 74 -25.63 -2.88 22.74
CA GLU A 74 -24.85 -2.61 23.96
C GLU A 74 -24.28 -3.89 24.58
N GLU A 75 -25.05 -4.99 24.54
CA GLU A 75 -24.64 -6.29 25.06
C GLU A 75 -23.41 -6.83 24.32
N ASP A 76 -23.37 -6.70 22.99
CA ASP A 76 -22.24 -7.14 22.17
C ASP A 76 -20.91 -6.48 22.59
N VAL A 77 -20.98 -5.18 22.93
CA VAL A 77 -19.84 -4.37 23.35
C VAL A 77 -19.40 -4.75 24.76
N TRP A 78 -20.33 -4.93 25.70
CA TRP A 78 -19.99 -5.33 27.07
C TRP A 78 -19.46 -6.76 27.15
N GLU A 79 -19.99 -7.68 26.34
CA GLU A 79 -19.43 -9.03 26.21
C GLU A 79 -17.97 -8.94 25.73
N PHE A 80 -17.70 -8.13 24.71
CA PHE A 80 -16.36 -7.94 24.20
C PHE A 80 -15.42 -7.27 25.22
N ALA A 81 -15.90 -6.26 25.95
CA ALA A 81 -15.16 -5.62 27.02
C ALA A 81 -14.81 -6.61 28.15
N CYS A 82 -15.73 -7.51 28.51
CA CYS A 82 -15.46 -8.57 29.48
C CYS A 82 -14.34 -9.50 29.02
N VAL A 83 -14.33 -9.88 27.73
CA VAL A 83 -13.25 -10.68 27.14
C VAL A 83 -11.92 -9.94 27.27
N LEU A 84 -11.83 -8.69 26.82
CA LEU A 84 -10.61 -7.88 26.87
C LEU A 84 -10.07 -7.75 28.30
N ASN A 85 -10.95 -7.49 29.26
CA ASN A 85 -10.58 -7.33 30.68
C ASN A 85 -10.08 -8.64 31.32
N ASP A 86 -10.54 -9.79 30.83
CA ASP A 86 -10.09 -11.10 31.33
C ASP A 86 -8.81 -11.61 30.63
N LEU A 87 -8.27 -10.91 29.63
CA LEU A 87 -7.00 -11.28 29.00
C LEU A 87 -5.81 -11.08 29.95
N ARG A 88 -4.83 -12.00 29.90
CA ARG A 88 -3.60 -11.92 30.70
C ARG A 88 -2.58 -10.89 30.21
N PHE A 89 -2.92 -10.15 29.16
CA PHE A 89 -2.13 -9.09 28.57
C PHE A 89 -3.05 -7.94 28.21
N PHE A 90 -2.49 -6.72 28.15
CA PHE A 90 -3.20 -5.58 27.61
C PHE A 90 -3.26 -5.69 26.09
N ALA A 91 -4.45 -5.48 25.53
CA ALA A 91 -4.66 -5.40 24.09
C ALA A 91 -5.66 -4.29 23.78
N LYS A 92 -5.44 -3.63 22.65
CA LYS A 92 -6.42 -2.71 22.10
C LYS A 92 -7.64 -3.51 21.61
N GLY A 93 -8.84 -3.05 21.96
CA GLY A 93 -10.09 -3.61 21.47
C GLY A 93 -10.60 -2.85 20.25
N ILE A 94 -10.93 -3.56 19.17
CA ILE A 94 -11.60 -2.98 18.00
C ILE A 94 -12.81 -3.84 17.67
N LEU A 95 -13.96 -3.22 17.39
CA LEU A 95 -15.15 -3.92 16.93
C LEU A 95 -15.53 -3.39 15.56
N TYR A 96 -15.44 -4.27 14.55
CA TYR A 96 -15.87 -3.99 13.20
C TYR A 96 -17.31 -4.45 12.96
N TYR A 97 -18.08 -3.65 12.24
CA TYR A 97 -19.46 -3.95 11.87
C TYR A 97 -19.78 -3.41 10.48
N ASP A 98 -20.72 -4.00 9.75
CA ASP A 98 -21.10 -3.56 8.40
C ASP A 98 -22.51 -2.94 8.29
N ASP A 99 -23.39 -3.22 9.26
CA ASP A 99 -24.74 -2.63 9.31
C ASP A 99 -24.82 -1.38 10.21
N LYS A 100 -25.66 -1.40 11.25
CA LYS A 100 -25.93 -0.28 12.15
C LYS A 100 -25.36 -0.54 13.54
N VAL A 101 -25.31 0.52 14.32
CA VAL A 101 -24.87 0.46 15.72
C VAL A 101 -25.84 1.28 16.55
N SER A 102 -26.35 0.65 17.61
CA SER A 102 -27.28 1.28 18.54
C SER A 102 -26.60 2.43 19.31
N ILE A 103 -27.40 3.36 19.83
CA ILE A 103 -26.89 4.46 20.66
C ILE A 103 -26.25 3.91 21.96
N GLY A 104 -26.83 2.85 22.53
CA GLY A 104 -26.28 2.16 23.70
C GLY A 104 -24.89 1.60 23.43
N ALA A 105 -24.72 0.90 22.31
CA ALA A 105 -23.43 0.36 21.88
C ALA A 105 -22.34 1.44 21.74
N LYS A 106 -22.67 2.61 21.15
CA LYS A 106 -21.71 3.72 21.02
C LYS A 106 -21.21 4.19 22.39
N LYS A 107 -22.14 4.43 23.32
CA LYS A 107 -21.81 4.86 24.70
C LYS A 107 -21.00 3.80 25.45
N ALA A 108 -21.40 2.53 25.33
CA ALA A 108 -20.68 1.41 25.95
C ALA A 108 -19.25 1.30 25.41
N ALA A 109 -19.04 1.51 24.10
CA ALA A 109 -17.72 1.41 23.49
C ALA A 109 -16.80 2.57 23.93
N GLU A 110 -17.33 3.79 24.03
CA GLU A 110 -16.61 4.93 24.60
C GLU A 110 -16.20 4.67 26.05
N MET A 111 -17.12 4.16 26.89
CA MET A 111 -16.84 3.82 28.29
C MET A 111 -15.82 2.70 28.44
N ALA A 112 -15.87 1.70 27.55
CA ALA A 112 -14.99 0.54 27.58
C ALA A 112 -13.67 0.75 26.82
N ASN A 113 -13.45 1.93 26.21
CA ASN A 113 -12.31 2.24 25.35
C ASN A 113 -12.13 1.22 24.21
N ILE A 114 -13.23 0.88 23.53
CA ILE A 114 -13.27 0.00 22.36
C ILE A 114 -13.48 0.85 21.12
N ASP A 115 -12.62 0.68 20.10
CA ASP A 115 -12.79 1.36 18.82
C ASP A 115 -13.91 0.69 18.01
N LEU A 116 -15.05 1.38 17.84
CA LEU A 116 -16.09 0.97 16.89
C LEU A 116 -15.73 1.42 15.48
N LYS A 117 -15.76 0.49 14.51
CA LYS A 117 -15.44 0.79 13.11
C LYS A 117 -16.46 0.20 12.15
N LYS A 118 -17.20 1.08 11.46
CA LYS A 118 -18.01 0.64 10.34
C LYS A 118 -17.11 0.22 9.18
N PHE A 119 -17.28 -1.00 8.70
CA PHE A 119 -16.61 -1.51 7.52
C PHE A 119 -17.53 -1.34 6.31
N ASN A 120 -17.01 -0.66 5.28
CA ASN A 120 -17.67 -0.61 3.98
C ASN A 120 -16.69 -1.19 2.96
N PHE A 121 -17.03 -2.35 2.41
CA PHE A 121 -16.17 -3.09 1.50
C PHE A 121 -15.72 -2.25 0.30
N LEU A 122 -16.65 -1.59 -0.39
CA LEU A 122 -16.32 -0.77 -1.56
C LEU A 122 -15.39 0.39 -1.20
N ASN A 123 -15.63 1.05 -0.07
CA ASN A 123 -14.77 2.16 0.38
C ASN A 123 -13.35 1.66 0.73
N GLU A 124 -13.22 0.52 1.40
CA GLU A 124 -11.90 -0.03 1.75
C GLU A 124 -11.14 -0.55 0.53
N VAL A 125 -11.84 -1.14 -0.45
CA VAL A 125 -11.26 -1.49 -1.75
C VAL A 125 -10.78 -0.24 -2.47
N GLN A 126 -11.60 0.81 -2.56
CA GLN A 126 -11.20 2.08 -3.19
C GLN A 126 -9.97 2.68 -2.51
N LYS A 127 -9.94 2.76 -1.18
CA LYS A 127 -8.77 3.25 -0.44
C LYS A 127 -7.52 2.41 -0.72
N SER A 128 -7.66 1.09 -0.76
CA SER A 128 -6.54 0.19 -1.05
C SER A 128 -6.01 0.40 -2.47
N VAL A 129 -6.89 0.53 -3.46
CA VAL A 129 -6.52 0.79 -4.86
C VAL A 129 -5.83 2.14 -5.00
N ILE A 130 -6.41 3.22 -4.44
CA ILE A 130 -5.80 4.56 -4.45
C ILE A 130 -4.43 4.53 -3.79
N SER A 131 -4.29 3.86 -2.64
CA SER A 131 -3.01 3.74 -1.96
C SER A 131 -1.98 2.94 -2.78
N ALA A 132 -2.42 1.90 -3.50
CA ALA A 132 -1.55 1.15 -4.39
C ALA A 132 -1.09 2.02 -5.56
N LEU A 133 -2.00 2.78 -6.19
CA LEU A 133 -1.68 3.71 -7.26
C LEU A 133 -0.67 4.78 -6.81
N LYS A 134 -0.83 5.34 -5.60
CA LYS A 134 0.13 6.29 -5.03
C LYS A 134 1.53 5.71 -4.81
N MET A 135 1.65 4.40 -4.61
CA MET A 135 2.96 3.75 -4.55
C MET A 135 3.54 3.45 -5.93
N MET A 136 2.72 3.45 -6.98
CA MET A 136 3.17 3.20 -8.35
C MET A 136 3.52 4.49 -9.08
N LEU A 137 2.73 5.54 -8.86
CA LEU A 137 2.83 6.82 -9.54
C LEU A 137 3.67 7.79 -8.70
N PRO A 138 4.81 8.28 -9.21
CA PRO A 138 5.61 9.25 -8.49
C PRO A 138 4.88 10.60 -8.36
N GLU A 139 4.96 11.19 -7.17
CA GLU A 139 4.54 12.56 -6.89
C GLU A 139 5.69 13.55 -7.22
N ASP A 140 5.37 14.84 -7.32
CA ASP A 140 6.29 15.90 -7.77
C ASP A 140 7.50 16.14 -6.84
N ASP A 141 7.35 15.80 -5.56
CA ASP A 141 8.36 16.01 -4.52
C ASP A 141 9.35 14.84 -4.39
N ILE A 142 9.11 13.73 -5.11
CA ILE A 142 9.97 12.55 -5.08
C ILE A 142 11.30 12.87 -5.78
N VAL A 143 12.39 12.69 -5.04
CA VAL A 143 13.76 12.78 -5.58
C VAL A 143 14.12 11.45 -6.26
N GLY A 144 14.55 11.51 -7.52
CA GLY A 144 14.98 10.34 -8.27
C GLY A 144 16.18 9.63 -7.64
N ASP A 145 16.09 8.31 -7.45
CA ASP A 145 17.15 7.48 -6.88
C ASP A 145 17.36 6.19 -7.72
N PRO A 146 18.15 6.23 -8.81
CA PRO A 146 18.85 7.40 -9.37
C PRO A 146 18.13 8.07 -10.55
N PHE A 147 16.95 7.58 -10.94
CA PHE A 147 16.36 7.92 -12.24
C PHE A 147 15.27 8.99 -12.15
N TRP A 148 15.16 9.75 -13.24
CA TRP A 148 14.08 10.65 -13.58
C TRP A 148 13.40 10.14 -14.85
N VAL A 149 12.09 10.32 -14.93
CA VAL A 149 11.27 9.94 -16.10
C VAL A 149 10.47 11.13 -16.57
N VAL A 150 10.05 11.09 -17.83
CA VAL A 150 9.05 12.01 -18.36
C VAL A 150 7.72 11.27 -18.45
N MET A 151 6.65 11.88 -17.94
CA MET A 151 5.32 11.29 -17.94
C MET A 151 4.28 12.32 -18.37
N GLU A 152 3.24 11.85 -19.05
CA GLU A 152 2.12 12.66 -19.49
C GLU A 152 1.31 13.16 -18.27
N THR A 153 0.89 14.41 -18.32
CA THR A 153 0.08 15.07 -17.29
C THR A 153 -1.24 15.61 -17.83
N ILE A 154 -2.23 15.74 -16.95
CA ILE A 154 -3.53 16.31 -17.29
C ILE A 154 -3.50 17.84 -17.07
N LYS A 155 -3.53 18.62 -18.16
CA LYS A 155 -3.43 20.11 -18.15
C LYS A 155 -4.45 20.85 -17.25
N ASN A 156 -5.53 20.20 -16.83
CA ASN A 156 -6.66 20.85 -16.15
C ASN A 156 -6.77 20.53 -14.65
N ASN A 157 -5.96 19.61 -14.11
CA ASN A 157 -6.00 19.18 -12.71
C ASN A 157 -4.58 19.19 -12.11
N ASN A 158 -4.04 20.38 -11.78
CA ASN A 158 -2.73 20.53 -11.12
C ASN A 158 -1.57 19.74 -11.76
N ASP A 159 -1.62 19.50 -13.06
CA ASP A 159 -0.69 18.63 -13.79
C ASP A 159 -0.51 17.24 -13.17
N GLU A 160 -1.61 16.62 -12.71
CA GLU A 160 -1.61 15.26 -12.19
C GLU A 160 -1.03 14.27 -13.20
N ASN A 161 -0.17 13.38 -12.69
CA ASN A 161 0.48 12.31 -13.44
C ASN A 161 -0.55 11.26 -13.90
N THR A 162 -0.60 10.99 -15.19
CA THR A 162 -1.51 10.00 -15.80
C THR A 162 -1.04 8.55 -15.62
N GLY A 163 0.26 8.35 -15.35
CA GLY A 163 0.90 7.04 -15.39
C GLY A 163 1.46 6.64 -16.77
N ASN A 164 1.23 7.43 -17.82
CA ASN A 164 1.80 7.18 -19.13
C ASN A 164 3.23 7.72 -19.19
N TYR A 165 4.19 6.83 -19.43
CA TYR A 165 5.59 7.18 -19.60
C TYR A 165 5.89 7.63 -21.03
N ASP A 166 6.77 8.61 -21.19
CA ASP A 166 7.43 8.85 -22.47
C ASP A 166 8.35 7.68 -22.80
N MET A 167 8.27 7.20 -24.05
CA MET A 167 8.94 5.99 -24.49
C MET A 167 9.59 6.18 -25.86
N VAL A 168 10.71 5.49 -26.05
CA VAL A 168 11.37 5.37 -27.36
C VAL A 168 11.54 3.90 -27.68
N ASN A 169 11.03 3.48 -28.85
CA ASN A 169 11.00 2.08 -29.30
C ASN A 169 10.30 1.15 -28.29
N ASP A 170 9.15 1.58 -27.77
CA ASP A 170 8.37 0.86 -26.74
C ASP A 170 9.15 0.58 -25.45
N LYS A 171 10.08 1.48 -25.08
CA LYS A 171 10.86 1.38 -23.85
C LYS A 171 10.84 2.68 -23.08
N ILE A 172 10.64 2.57 -21.76
CA ILE A 172 10.60 3.71 -20.85
C ILE A 172 11.99 4.34 -20.77
N LEU A 173 12.05 5.66 -20.96
CA LEU A 173 13.28 6.43 -20.85
C LEU A 173 13.61 6.75 -19.39
N LEU A 174 14.79 6.31 -18.94
CA LEU A 174 15.33 6.55 -17.61
C LEU A 174 16.51 7.51 -17.68
N PHE A 175 16.34 8.72 -17.16
CA PHE A 175 17.37 9.75 -17.14
C PHE A 175 18.13 9.73 -15.81
N LEU A 176 19.46 9.74 -15.85
CA LEU A 176 20.28 9.87 -14.64
C LEU A 176 20.33 11.30 -14.08
N SER A 177 19.92 12.30 -14.88
CA SER A 177 19.97 13.72 -14.51
C SER A 177 18.61 14.37 -14.72
N LYS A 178 18.07 14.98 -13.66
CA LYS A 178 16.83 15.78 -13.74
C LYS A 178 16.92 16.85 -14.81
N LYS A 179 18.03 17.61 -14.83
CA LYS A 179 18.26 18.69 -15.79
C LYS A 179 18.22 18.21 -17.25
N GLN A 180 18.69 16.99 -17.50
CA GLN A 180 18.62 16.40 -18.84
C GLN A 180 17.20 15.97 -19.19
N ALA A 181 16.47 15.39 -18.24
CA ALA A 181 15.06 15.06 -18.40
C ALA A 181 14.22 16.32 -18.65
N ASP A 182 14.44 17.40 -17.90
CA ASP A 182 13.73 18.68 -18.06
C ASP A 182 13.95 19.24 -19.47
N SER A 183 15.20 19.29 -19.92
CA SER A 183 15.55 19.77 -21.27
C SER A 183 15.00 18.89 -22.40
N TYR A 184 14.75 17.60 -22.15
CA TYR A 184 14.05 16.72 -23.09
C TYR A 184 12.55 16.99 -23.07
N CYS A 185 11.96 17.07 -21.88
CA CYS A 185 10.54 17.32 -21.66
C CYS A 185 10.07 18.65 -22.27
N GLU A 186 10.89 19.71 -22.19
CA GLU A 186 10.61 21.02 -22.81
C GLU A 186 10.44 20.98 -24.33
N LYS A 187 10.92 19.92 -25.00
CA LYS A 187 10.83 19.75 -26.45
C LYS A 187 9.58 18.99 -26.88
N LEU A 188 8.84 18.40 -25.95
CA LEU A 188 7.63 17.63 -26.24
C LEU A 188 6.45 18.58 -26.45
N GLU A 189 5.58 18.25 -27.41
CA GLU A 189 4.37 19.03 -27.69
C GLU A 189 3.22 18.69 -26.72
N GLU A 190 3.27 17.51 -26.10
CA GLU A 190 2.28 16.99 -25.17
C GLU A 190 2.46 17.58 -23.76
N SER A 191 1.39 17.64 -22.97
CA SER A 191 1.53 17.96 -21.54
C SER A 191 2.30 16.85 -20.86
N SER A 192 3.56 17.11 -20.56
CA SER A 192 4.44 16.19 -19.87
C SER A 192 5.24 16.91 -18.80
N ARG A 193 5.62 16.17 -17.76
CA ARG A 193 6.50 16.66 -16.68
C ARG A 193 7.51 15.60 -16.28
N VAL A 194 8.57 16.07 -15.63
CA VAL A 194 9.65 15.22 -15.11
C VAL A 194 9.34 14.80 -13.68
N PHE A 195 9.37 13.49 -13.44
CA PHE A 195 9.16 12.89 -12.13
C PHE A 195 10.37 12.10 -11.67
N GLY A 196 10.67 12.15 -10.36
CA GLY A 196 11.70 11.32 -9.76
C GLY A 196 11.16 9.92 -9.47
N ILE A 197 11.98 8.89 -9.73
CA ILE A 197 11.64 7.51 -9.43
C ILE A 197 12.42 7.07 -8.19
N SER A 198 11.69 6.76 -7.11
CA SER A 198 12.27 6.22 -5.88
C SER A 198 12.65 4.74 -6.03
N GLN A 199 13.45 4.20 -5.10
CA GLN A 199 13.76 2.77 -5.07
C GLN A 199 12.49 1.88 -4.99
N ASN A 200 11.44 2.33 -4.31
CA ASN A 200 10.18 1.58 -4.27
C ASN A 200 9.48 1.56 -5.64
N HIS A 201 9.47 2.69 -6.34
CA HIS A 201 8.93 2.77 -7.69
C HIS A 201 9.72 1.85 -8.64
N LEU A 202 11.06 1.86 -8.55
CA LEU A 202 11.91 0.96 -9.35
C LEU A 202 11.60 -0.51 -9.08
N LYS A 203 11.44 -0.92 -7.81
CA LYS A 203 11.11 -2.31 -7.46
C LYS A 203 9.78 -2.73 -8.09
N ILE A 204 8.79 -1.85 -8.07
CA ILE A 204 7.49 -2.11 -8.70
C ILE A 204 7.64 -2.22 -10.21
N LEU A 205 8.30 -1.26 -10.86
CA LEU A 205 8.49 -1.25 -12.32
C LEU A 205 9.21 -2.52 -12.80
N VAL A 206 10.29 -2.93 -12.13
CA VAL A 206 11.03 -4.16 -12.45
C VAL A 206 10.14 -5.39 -12.30
N ARG A 207 9.36 -5.49 -11.21
CA ARG A 207 8.43 -6.61 -11.03
C ARG A 207 7.35 -6.65 -12.11
N LEU A 208 6.82 -5.50 -12.53
CA LEU A 208 5.84 -5.44 -13.60
C LEU A 208 6.45 -5.85 -14.95
N GLN A 209 7.68 -5.44 -15.23
CA GLN A 209 8.44 -5.86 -16.40
C GLN A 209 8.72 -7.37 -16.40
N GLU A 210 9.17 -7.93 -15.26
CA GLU A 210 9.42 -9.37 -15.08
C GLU A 210 8.15 -10.21 -15.34
N ASN A 211 6.97 -9.67 -15.03
CA ASN A 211 5.68 -10.31 -15.30
C ASN A 211 5.11 -10.00 -16.69
N GLY A 212 5.84 -9.27 -17.56
CA GLY A 212 5.41 -8.92 -18.91
C GLY A 212 4.27 -7.88 -18.98
N ILE A 213 4.07 -7.11 -17.91
CA ILE A 213 3.01 -6.09 -17.80
C ILE A 213 3.55 -4.69 -18.17
N CYS A 214 4.83 -4.42 -17.89
CA CYS A 214 5.47 -3.14 -18.15
C CYS A 214 6.50 -3.26 -19.29
N PRO A 215 6.67 -2.23 -20.15
CA PRO A 215 7.69 -2.22 -21.18
C PRO A 215 9.13 -2.27 -20.64
N ASP A 216 10.08 -2.53 -21.54
CA ASP A 216 11.50 -2.53 -21.20
C ASP A 216 12.06 -1.14 -20.88
N PHE A 217 13.27 -1.08 -20.33
CA PHE A 217 13.92 0.17 -19.94
C PHE A 217 15.08 0.56 -20.87
N ASN A 218 15.17 1.86 -21.13
CA ASN A 218 16.30 2.50 -21.80
C ASN A 218 16.95 3.52 -20.85
N ILE A 219 18.24 3.34 -20.55
CA ILE A 219 19.00 4.34 -19.81
C ILE A 219 19.50 5.39 -20.79
N VAL A 220 19.10 6.63 -20.59
CA VAL A 220 19.52 7.76 -21.41
C VAL A 220 20.99 8.07 -21.12
N LEU A 221 21.80 8.16 -22.18
CA LEU A 221 23.22 8.47 -22.04
C LEU A 221 23.40 9.92 -21.54
N PRO A 222 24.49 10.23 -20.81
CA PRO A 222 24.76 11.59 -20.37
C PRO A 222 24.81 12.59 -21.52
N LYS A 223 24.50 13.86 -21.25
CA LYS A 223 24.45 14.93 -22.26
C LYS A 223 25.70 15.04 -23.14
N PHE A 224 26.89 14.76 -22.60
CA PHE A 224 28.15 14.83 -23.35
C PHE A 224 28.39 13.66 -24.31
N GLU A 225 27.61 12.58 -24.19
CA GLU A 225 27.64 11.41 -25.09
C GLU A 225 26.47 11.42 -26.08
N GLN A 226 25.60 12.43 -26.02
CA GLN A 226 24.45 12.53 -26.92
C GLN A 226 24.92 12.96 -28.32
N PRO A 227 24.36 12.35 -29.39
CA PRO A 227 24.60 12.80 -30.77
C PRO A 227 24.01 14.21 -30.99
N GLU A 228 24.47 14.89 -32.06
CA GLU A 228 23.89 16.17 -32.45
C GLU A 228 22.41 16.03 -32.90
N LYS A 229 21.71 17.19 -32.84
CA LYS A 229 20.25 17.45 -32.81
C LYS A 229 19.27 16.33 -33.22
N ASP A 230 18.21 16.24 -32.40
CA ASP A 230 16.91 15.56 -32.59
C ASP A 230 16.85 14.04 -32.38
N SER A 231 17.93 13.42 -31.89
CA SER A 231 17.88 12.03 -31.42
C SER A 231 18.35 11.90 -29.97
N ILE A 232 17.75 10.95 -29.23
CA ILE A 232 18.15 10.61 -27.86
C ILE A 232 18.90 9.27 -27.88
N ALA A 233 20.20 9.32 -27.61
CA ALA A 233 21.00 8.12 -27.44
C ALA A 233 20.72 7.50 -26.08
N CYS A 234 20.43 6.20 -26.12
CA CYS A 234 20.12 5.41 -24.94
C CYS A 234 20.73 4.01 -25.04
N TYR A 235 20.94 3.39 -23.88
CA TYR A 235 21.36 2.01 -23.74
C TYR A 235 20.20 1.17 -23.22
N SER A 236 19.76 0.17 -23.99
CA SER A 236 18.81 -0.82 -23.51
C SER A 236 19.44 -1.71 -22.44
N ILE A 237 18.73 -1.88 -21.33
CA ILE A 237 19.18 -2.69 -20.20
C ILE A 237 18.18 -3.80 -19.90
N SER A 238 18.67 -5.02 -19.65
CA SER A 238 17.81 -6.12 -19.22
C SER A 238 17.38 -5.96 -17.76
N HIS A 239 16.22 -6.50 -17.40
CA HIS A 239 15.72 -6.49 -16.02
C HIS A 239 16.72 -7.09 -15.02
N GLU A 240 17.42 -8.17 -15.39
CA GLU A 240 18.47 -8.78 -14.55
C GLU A 240 19.62 -7.82 -14.22
N LYS A 241 20.16 -7.13 -15.24
CA LYS A 241 21.22 -6.13 -15.04
C LYS A 241 20.69 -4.92 -14.29
N PHE A 242 19.48 -4.49 -14.62
CA PHE A 242 18.86 -3.34 -13.98
C PHE A 242 18.71 -3.57 -12.48
N ARG A 243 18.17 -4.73 -12.09
CA ARG A 243 18.06 -5.16 -10.70
C ARG A 243 19.43 -5.23 -10.02
N LYS A 244 20.42 -5.86 -10.66
CA LYS A 244 21.75 -6.01 -10.08
C LYS A 244 22.44 -4.68 -9.77
N PHE A 245 22.33 -3.70 -10.67
CA PHE A 245 23.10 -2.45 -10.57
C PHE A 245 22.33 -1.29 -9.95
N TYR A 246 21.01 -1.28 -10.03
CA TYR A 246 20.20 -0.10 -9.66
C TYR A 246 19.15 -0.35 -8.56
N LEU A 247 18.79 -1.61 -8.24
CA LEU A 247 17.93 -1.91 -7.10
C LEU A 247 18.74 -2.19 -5.83
N ARG A 248 18.44 -1.43 -4.77
CA ARG A 248 19.07 -1.59 -3.44
C ARG A 248 18.22 -2.46 -2.52
N GLY A 249 18.88 -3.29 -1.71
CA GLY A 249 18.24 -4.09 -0.65
C GLY A 249 17.47 -5.34 -1.11
N ASP A 250 17.57 -5.74 -2.38
CA ASP A 250 16.91 -6.96 -2.92
C ASP A 250 17.86 -8.18 -3.05
N GLY A 251 19.03 -8.13 -2.39
CA GLY A 251 19.99 -9.25 -2.35
C GLY A 251 21.38 -8.95 -2.94
N ASN A 252 21.98 -7.81 -2.61
CA ASN A 252 23.43 -7.60 -2.68
C ASN A 252 23.95 -7.20 -1.28
N GLU A 253 23.54 -7.98 -0.27
CA GLU A 253 24.21 -8.35 0.99
C GLU A 253 23.26 -9.23 1.81
#